data_AF-A0A960IPU9-F1
#
_entry.id   AF-A0A960IPU9-F1
#
_cell.length_a   1.000
_cell.length_b   1.000
_cell.length_c   1.000
_cell.angle_alpha   90.00
_cell.angle_beta   90.00
_cell.angle_gamma   90.00
#
_symmetry.space_group_name_H-M   'P 1'
#
loop_
_entity.id
_entity.type
_entity.pdbx_description
1 polymer ?
#
loop_
_entity_poly.entity_id
_entity_poly.type
_entity_poly.pdbx_seq_one_letter_code
_entity_poly.pdbx_strand_id
1 'polypeptide(L)'
;MADPTEFHYGVGVRGVRVHQHCASAGVRSDSRISADRPGWGTSVELVFVLGVDPGLSRCGYCVLRTDGRRSVPVALGVLRTAPSDPTPNRLAELVGDIRQLLSEFSPQSLAIERVLFQVNVRTAMSVGQAAGVVMAEAAGRGMDVVEYSPNEVKGAVAGYGGADKEQVQKMVQLLLDLPEPPRPADAADAAAVALAHVAIAGAYTSRVAAR
;
A
#
# COMPACT_ATOMS: atom_id res chain seq x y z
N MET A 1 -9.49 1.98 -33.93
CA MET A 1 -10.29 0.75 -33.75
C MET A 1 -9.97 0.27 -32.35
N ALA A 2 -10.85 0.55 -31.39
CA ALA A 2 -10.64 0.27 -29.97
C ALA A 2 -10.94 -1.21 -29.67
N ASP A 3 -10.09 -1.83 -28.85
CA ASP A 3 -10.18 -3.21 -28.36
C ASP A 3 -11.41 -3.36 -27.41
N PRO A 4 -12.27 -4.38 -27.54
CA PRO A 4 -13.51 -4.49 -26.77
C PRO A 4 -13.36 -5.13 -25.37
N THR A 5 -12.20 -5.01 -24.71
CA THR A 5 -11.95 -5.60 -23.38
C THR A 5 -11.81 -4.59 -22.22
N GLU A 6 -12.29 -3.35 -22.40
CA GLU A 6 -12.32 -2.33 -21.33
C GLU A 6 -13.38 -2.64 -20.24
N PHE A 7 -12.93 -3.20 -19.12
CA PHE A 7 -13.66 -3.14 -17.85
C PHE A 7 -13.22 -1.91 -17.04
N HIS A 8 -14.05 -0.87 -17.06
CA HIS A 8 -13.91 0.34 -16.25
C HIS A 8 -14.54 0.14 -14.87
N TYR A 9 -13.72 0.16 -13.80
CA TYR A 9 -14.20 0.24 -12.41
C TYR A 9 -13.23 1.09 -11.58
N GLY A 10 -13.71 2.23 -11.07
CA GLY A 10 -12.88 3.32 -10.53
C GLY A 10 -13.00 3.55 -9.02
N VAL A 11 -11.86 3.90 -8.42
CA VAL A 11 -11.74 5.06 -7.51
C VAL A 11 -10.43 5.75 -7.93
N GLY A 12 -10.54 6.76 -8.79
CA GLY A 12 -9.37 7.47 -9.33
C GLY A 12 -8.85 8.49 -8.32
N VAL A 13 -7.55 8.45 -8.04
CA VAL A 13 -6.84 9.51 -7.32
C VAL A 13 -6.91 10.78 -8.18
N ARG A 14 -7.55 11.86 -7.70
CA ARG A 14 -7.82 13.06 -8.53
C ARG A 14 -6.55 13.87 -8.82
N GLY A 15 -5.74 13.49 -9.79
CA GLY A 15 -4.60 14.30 -10.28
C GLY A 15 -3.21 13.67 -10.18
N VAL A 16 -3.09 12.44 -9.67
CA VAL A 16 -1.84 11.67 -9.80
C VAL A 16 -1.74 11.13 -11.22
N ARG A 17 -0.55 11.21 -11.85
CA ARG A 17 -0.27 10.55 -13.14
C ARG A 17 -0.19 9.03 -12.97
N VAL A 18 -1.32 8.39 -12.71
CA VAL A 18 -1.46 6.94 -12.59
C VAL A 18 -1.47 6.33 -13.99
N HIS A 19 -0.35 5.74 -14.40
CA HIS A 19 -0.22 5.11 -15.73
C HIS A 19 -0.67 3.64 -15.79
N GLN A 20 -1.29 3.10 -14.74
CA GLN A 20 -2.01 1.82 -14.82
C GLN A 20 -2.96 1.69 -13.62
N HIS A 21 -4.26 1.67 -13.90
CA HIS A 21 -5.29 1.42 -12.89
C HIS A 21 -5.54 -0.09 -12.85
N CYS A 22 -5.34 -0.72 -11.69
CA CYS A 22 -6.02 -1.98 -11.40
C CYS A 22 -7.39 -1.62 -10.80
N ALA A 23 -8.44 -2.23 -11.35
CA ALA A 23 -9.84 -1.92 -11.09
C ALA A 23 -10.18 -1.82 -9.59
N SER A 24 -11.09 -0.91 -9.25
CA SER A 24 -11.71 -0.86 -7.94
C SER A 24 -12.32 -2.21 -7.59
N ALA A 25 -11.95 -2.77 -6.44
CA ALA A 25 -12.72 -3.83 -5.82
C ALA A 25 -14.16 -3.33 -5.66
N GLY A 26 -15.13 -4.06 -6.22
CA GLY A 26 -16.54 -3.74 -6.09
C GLY A 26 -16.96 -3.70 -4.63
N VAL A 27 -16.89 -2.51 -4.02
CA VAL A 27 -17.49 -2.23 -2.72
C VAL A 27 -18.99 -2.35 -2.94
N ARG A 28 -19.57 -3.49 -2.57
CA ARG A 28 -21.01 -3.56 -2.36
C ARG A 28 -21.32 -2.51 -1.30
N SER A 29 -22.03 -1.45 -1.68
CA SER A 29 -22.62 -0.49 -0.76
C SER A 29 -23.71 -1.21 0.03
N ASP A 30 -23.33 -1.94 1.07
CA ASP A 30 -24.30 -2.44 2.03
C ASP A 30 -24.59 -1.32 3.04
N SER A 31 -25.46 -0.41 2.63
CA SER A 31 -25.94 0.70 3.45
C SER A 31 -26.98 0.26 4.48
N ARG A 32 -26.86 -0.94 5.07
CA ARG A 32 -27.77 -1.43 6.10
C ARG A 32 -27.04 -2.15 7.24
N ILE A 33 -26.20 -1.41 7.96
CA ILE A 33 -26.01 -1.72 9.38
C ILE A 33 -27.24 -1.18 10.10
N SER A 34 -28.23 -2.06 10.27
CA SER A 34 -29.42 -1.83 11.09
C SER A 34 -28.98 -1.55 12.53
N ALA A 35 -28.96 -0.27 12.90
CA ALA A 35 -28.84 0.19 14.27
C ALA A 35 -30.13 -0.12 15.03
N ASP A 36 -30.32 -1.38 15.43
CA ASP A 36 -31.37 -1.72 16.40
C ASP A 36 -31.09 -3.07 17.08
N ARG A 37 -30.06 -3.10 17.93
CA ARG A 37 -29.91 -4.09 19.00
C ARG A 37 -29.35 -3.42 20.26
N PRO A 38 -30.06 -3.45 21.40
CA PRO A 38 -29.53 -2.92 22.64
C PRO A 38 -28.60 -3.96 23.27
N GLY A 39 -27.30 -3.64 23.38
CA GLY A 39 -26.32 -4.43 24.14
C GLY A 39 -24.98 -4.62 23.43
N TRP A 40 -23.98 -3.82 23.85
CA TRP A 40 -22.55 -3.92 23.52
C TRP A 40 -22.15 -3.68 22.05
N GLY A 41 -22.28 -2.43 21.60
CA GLY A 41 -21.68 -1.99 20.33
C GLY A 41 -20.17 -1.78 20.48
N THR A 42 -19.37 -2.80 20.18
CA THR A 42 -17.93 -2.58 19.98
C THR A 42 -17.77 -1.83 18.66
N SER A 43 -17.57 -0.52 18.70
CA SER A 43 -17.19 0.27 17.53
C SER A 43 -15.85 -0.25 17.02
N VAL A 44 -15.82 -0.81 15.82
CA VAL A 44 -14.58 -1.24 15.19
C VAL A 44 -13.95 -0.02 14.51
N GLU A 45 -12.78 0.38 14.98
CA GLU A 45 -12.06 1.51 14.40
C GLU A 45 -11.49 1.09 13.03
N LEU A 46 -11.92 1.80 11.98
CA LEU A 46 -11.37 1.60 10.64
C LEU A 46 -10.07 2.38 10.51
N VAL A 47 -9.01 1.68 10.14
CA VAL A 47 -7.65 2.24 9.99
C VAL A 47 -7.22 2.14 8.53
N PHE A 48 -6.53 3.16 8.05
CA PHE A 48 -5.88 3.22 6.75
C PHE A 48 -4.37 3.06 6.89
N VAL A 49 -3.81 2.10 6.17
CA VAL A 49 -2.38 1.81 6.11
C VAL A 49 -1.89 2.06 4.70
N LEU A 50 -0.84 2.85 4.55
CA LEU A 50 -0.13 3.02 3.28
C LEU A 50 1.07 2.08 3.24
N GLY A 51 1.06 1.08 2.36
CA GLY A 51 2.23 0.28 2.00
C GLY A 51 2.97 0.87 0.81
N VAL A 52 4.30 0.89 0.85
CA VAL A 52 5.16 1.40 -0.22
C VAL A 52 6.30 0.43 -0.54
N ASP A 53 6.46 0.14 -1.83
CA ASP A 53 7.67 -0.46 -2.42
C ASP A 53 8.45 0.67 -3.11
N PRO A 54 9.52 1.19 -2.48
CA PRO A 54 10.15 2.42 -2.91
C PRO A 54 11.01 2.24 -4.17
N GLY A 55 10.88 3.19 -5.09
CA GLY A 55 11.80 3.32 -6.21
C GLY A 55 11.61 4.63 -6.95
N LEU A 56 12.72 5.25 -7.36
CA LEU A 56 12.64 6.57 -7.98
C LEU A 56 11.91 6.52 -9.34
N SER A 57 12.13 5.47 -10.14
CA SER A 57 11.45 5.31 -11.44
C SER A 57 10.05 4.70 -11.33
N ARG A 58 9.87 3.82 -10.36
CA ARG A 58 8.65 3.07 -10.10
C ARG A 58 8.54 2.96 -8.58
N CYS A 59 7.54 3.60 -8.01
CA CYS A 59 7.24 3.51 -6.59
C CYS A 59 5.87 2.85 -6.46
N GLY A 60 5.84 1.60 -6.01
CA GLY A 60 4.59 0.90 -5.73
C GLY A 60 3.91 1.50 -4.50
N TYR A 61 2.59 1.62 -4.53
CA TYR A 61 1.80 2.05 -3.37
C TYR A 61 0.52 1.23 -3.23
N CYS A 62 0.11 0.97 -1.99
CA CYS A 62 -1.17 0.38 -1.64
C CYS A 62 -1.74 1.07 -0.40
N VAL A 63 -2.95 1.62 -0.50
CA VAL A 63 -3.72 2.08 0.66
C VAL A 63 -4.71 0.99 1.01
N LEU A 64 -4.51 0.36 2.16
CA LEU A 64 -5.46 -0.60 2.73
C LEU A 64 -6.35 0.10 3.74
N ARG A 65 -7.65 -0.14 3.66
CA ARG A 65 -8.59 0.10 4.75
C ARG A 65 -8.81 -1.21 5.49
N THR A 66 -8.59 -1.22 6.79
CA THR A 66 -8.71 -2.43 7.62
C THR A 66 -9.47 -2.17 8.90
N ASP A 67 -10.15 -3.20 9.38
CA ASP A 67 -10.79 -3.23 10.70
C ASP A 67 -9.99 -4.13 11.69
N GLY A 68 -8.77 -4.51 11.31
CA GLY A 68 -7.90 -5.44 12.02
C GLY A 68 -8.15 -6.92 11.69
N ARG A 69 -9.28 -7.27 11.06
CA ARG A 69 -9.59 -8.64 10.61
C ARG A 69 -9.67 -8.75 9.10
N ARG A 70 -10.32 -7.78 8.47
CA ARG A 70 -10.53 -7.71 7.03
C ARG A 70 -9.82 -6.47 6.48
N SER A 71 -9.00 -6.67 5.47
CA SER A 71 -8.30 -5.61 4.75
C SER A 71 -8.87 -5.48 3.35
N VAL A 72 -9.11 -4.24 2.90
CA VAL A 72 -9.61 -3.94 1.56
C VAL A 72 -8.70 -2.88 0.94
N PRO A 73 -8.12 -3.10 -0.24
CA PRO A 73 -7.39 -2.06 -0.94
C PRO A 73 -8.37 -1.00 -1.44
N VAL A 74 -8.16 0.25 -1.01
CA VAL A 74 -8.97 1.41 -1.46
C VAL A 74 -8.25 2.21 -2.55
N ALA A 75 -6.92 2.09 -2.63
CA ALA A 75 -6.12 2.59 -3.73
C ALA A 75 -4.87 1.72 -3.88
N LEU A 76 -4.45 1.47 -5.10
CA LEU A 76 -3.31 0.60 -5.41
C LEU A 76 -2.74 0.99 -6.77
N GLY A 77 -1.41 1.11 -6.88
CA GLY A 77 -0.79 1.44 -8.16
C GLY A 77 0.71 1.66 -8.08
N VAL A 78 1.22 2.34 -9.11
CA VAL A 78 2.65 2.69 -9.23
C VAL A 78 2.78 4.14 -9.65
N LEU A 79 3.49 4.93 -8.84
CA LEU A 79 3.95 6.26 -9.19
C LEU A 79 5.18 6.14 -10.09
N ARG A 80 5.25 6.93 -11.15
CA ARG A 80 6.29 6.82 -12.17
C ARG A 80 6.92 8.18 -12.43
N THR A 81 8.25 8.21 -12.46
CA THR A 81 9.00 9.38 -12.92
C THR A 81 9.87 8.99 -14.11
N ALA A 82 10.07 9.90 -15.05
CA ALA A 82 10.84 9.62 -16.26
C ALA A 82 12.34 9.44 -15.93
N PRO A 83 12.97 8.29 -16.25
CA PRO A 83 14.39 8.07 -15.96
C PRO A 83 15.34 9.03 -16.68
N SER A 84 14.88 9.69 -17.75
CA SER A 84 15.60 10.73 -18.50
C SER A 84 15.77 12.03 -17.71
N ASP A 85 14.92 12.27 -16.71
CA ASP A 85 14.88 13.54 -16.02
C ASP A 85 15.94 13.61 -14.91
N PRO A 86 16.45 14.81 -14.57
CA PRO A 86 17.37 14.98 -13.45
C PRO A 86 16.78 14.47 -12.13
N THR A 87 17.59 13.77 -11.33
CA THR A 87 17.17 13.20 -10.02
C THR A 87 16.41 14.19 -9.13
N PRO A 88 16.82 15.48 -8.98
CA PRO A 88 16.07 16.42 -8.15
C PRO A 88 14.63 16.64 -8.63
N ASN A 89 14.41 16.72 -9.95
CA ASN A 89 13.07 16.93 -10.51
C ASN A 89 12.18 15.71 -10.28
N ARG A 90 12.76 14.51 -10.44
CA ARG A 90 12.08 13.24 -10.20
C ARG A 90 11.70 13.07 -8.72
N LEU A 91 12.58 13.47 -7.81
CA LEU A 91 12.27 13.47 -6.37
C LEU A 91 11.15 14.47 -6.04
N ALA A 92 11.18 15.67 -6.63
CA ALA A 92 10.12 16.65 -6.45
C ALA A 92 8.75 16.16 -6.97
N GLU A 93 8.74 15.49 -8.13
CA GLU A 93 7.55 14.84 -8.68
C GLU A 93 7.00 13.77 -7.74
N LEU A 94 7.87 12.84 -7.30
CA LEU A 94 7.48 11.77 -6.36
C LEU A 94 6.92 12.35 -5.05
N VAL A 95 7.54 13.40 -4.51
CA VAL A 95 7.04 14.10 -3.31
C VAL A 95 5.64 14.68 -3.55
N GLY A 96 5.40 15.28 -4.71
CA GLY A 96 4.07 15.78 -5.09
C GLY A 96 3.00 14.70 -5.08
N ASP A 97 3.29 13.57 -5.75
CA ASP A 97 2.38 12.42 -5.83
C ASP A 97 2.12 11.80 -4.44
N ILE A 98 3.16 11.64 -3.62
CA ILE A 98 3.02 11.11 -2.26
C ILE A 98 2.18 12.05 -1.40
N ARG A 99 2.44 13.37 -1.44
CA ARG A 99 1.63 14.35 -0.70
C ARG A 99 0.16 14.26 -1.07
N GLN A 100 -0.14 14.05 -2.35
CA GLN A 100 -1.50 13.87 -2.80
C GLN A 100 -2.14 12.60 -2.22
N LEU A 101 -1.45 11.46 -2.27
CA LEU A 101 -1.94 10.21 -1.65
C LEU A 101 -2.20 10.39 -0.16
N LEU A 102 -1.27 11.04 0.55
CA LEU A 102 -1.40 11.28 1.99
C LEU A 102 -2.57 12.20 2.31
N SER A 103 -2.80 13.25 1.50
CA SER A 103 -3.93 14.16 1.68
C SER A 103 -5.28 13.53 1.33
N GLU A 104 -5.34 12.66 0.32
CA GLU A 104 -6.59 12.02 -0.12
C GLU A 104 -7.07 10.96 0.87
N PHE A 105 -6.16 10.13 1.39
CA PHE A 105 -6.53 8.98 2.21
C PHE A 105 -6.30 9.16 3.71
N SER A 106 -5.48 10.14 4.12
CA SER A 106 -5.11 10.38 5.52
C SER A 106 -4.73 9.09 6.29
N PRO A 107 -3.78 8.27 5.77
CA PRO A 107 -3.37 7.03 6.43
C PRO A 107 -2.76 7.30 7.80
N GLN A 108 -3.02 6.42 8.76
CA GLN A 108 -2.46 6.50 10.12
C GLN A 108 -1.02 5.98 10.18
N SER A 109 -0.67 5.04 9.30
CA SER A 109 0.67 4.48 9.23
C SER A 109 1.18 4.31 7.80
N LEU A 110 2.50 4.42 7.66
CA LEU A 110 3.28 4.07 6.49
C LEU A 110 4.08 2.79 6.81
N ALA A 111 3.87 1.76 6.01
CA ALA A 111 4.71 0.59 5.95
C ALA A 111 5.57 0.65 4.68
N ILE A 112 6.88 0.48 4.82
CA ILE A 112 7.80 0.56 3.68
C ILE A 112 8.77 -0.62 3.67
N GLU A 113 9.05 -1.16 2.49
CA GLU A 113 10.07 -2.21 2.35
C GLU A 113 11.47 -1.62 2.57
N ARG A 114 12.25 -2.26 3.45
CA ARG A 114 13.62 -1.86 3.75
C ARG A 114 14.54 -2.14 2.57
N VAL A 115 15.32 -1.14 2.20
CA VAL A 115 16.32 -1.25 1.14
C VAL A 115 17.51 -2.08 1.62
N LEU A 116 17.74 -3.26 1.02
CA LEU A 116 18.93 -4.08 1.30
C LEU A 116 20.05 -3.79 0.30
N PHE A 117 21.21 -3.38 0.80
CA PHE A 117 22.37 -2.99 0.01
C PHE A 117 23.31 -4.20 -0.22
N GLN A 118 23.04 -5.06 -1.22
CA GLN A 118 23.94 -6.20 -1.48
C GLN A 118 24.62 -6.24 -2.85
N VAL A 119 24.21 -5.46 -3.88
CA VAL A 119 24.83 -5.67 -5.21
C VAL A 119 24.98 -4.43 -6.13
N ASN A 120 24.33 -3.29 -5.87
CA ASN A 120 24.48 -2.12 -6.76
C ASN A 120 24.25 -0.78 -6.04
N VAL A 121 25.35 -0.08 -5.75
CA VAL A 121 25.35 1.22 -5.04
C VAL A 121 24.53 2.29 -5.76
N ARG A 122 24.54 2.31 -7.10
CA ARG A 122 23.83 3.36 -7.86
C ARG A 122 22.31 3.20 -7.77
N THR A 123 21.81 1.97 -7.93
CA THR A 123 20.37 1.68 -7.76
C THR A 123 19.96 1.84 -6.31
N ALA A 124 20.80 1.39 -5.39
CA ALA A 124 20.61 1.56 -3.95
C ALA A 124 20.45 3.04 -3.55
N MET A 125 21.27 3.93 -4.09
CA MET A 125 21.17 5.37 -3.80
C MET A 125 19.84 5.95 -4.28
N SER A 126 19.39 5.62 -5.49
CA SER A 126 18.12 6.17 -6.00
C SER A 126 16.90 5.64 -5.24
N VAL A 127 16.91 4.36 -4.88
CA VAL A 127 15.87 3.75 -4.05
C VAL A 127 15.89 4.36 -2.64
N GLY A 128 17.06 4.51 -2.03
CA GLY A 128 17.21 5.13 -0.71
C GLY A 128 16.76 6.59 -0.68
N GLN A 129 17.02 7.36 -1.74
CA GLN A 129 16.50 8.73 -1.89
C GLN A 129 14.97 8.75 -1.98
N ALA A 130 14.38 7.86 -2.78
CA ALA A 130 12.93 7.73 -2.88
C ALA A 130 12.30 7.34 -1.53
N ALA A 131 12.83 6.31 -0.87
CA ALA A 131 12.38 5.89 0.45
C ALA A 131 12.49 7.04 1.48
N GLY A 132 13.62 7.75 1.49
CA GLY A 132 13.85 8.87 2.40
C GLY A 132 12.81 9.98 2.26
N VAL A 133 12.45 10.38 1.03
CA VAL A 133 11.43 11.42 0.83
C VAL A 133 10.03 10.94 1.21
N VAL A 134 9.68 9.67 0.93
CA VAL A 134 8.39 9.10 1.34
C VAL A 134 8.26 9.07 2.86
N MET A 135 9.29 8.58 3.56
CA MET A 135 9.31 8.51 5.02
C MET A 135 9.25 9.91 5.65
N ALA A 136 9.97 10.89 5.10
CA ALA A 136 9.94 12.26 5.60
C ALA A 136 8.55 12.91 5.44
N GLU A 137 7.87 12.69 4.31
CA GLU A 137 6.52 13.22 4.07
C GLU A 137 5.45 12.58 4.97
N ALA A 138 5.59 11.30 5.30
CA ALA A 138 4.71 10.59 6.22
C ALA A 138 4.95 11.02 7.68
N ALA A 139 6.21 11.00 8.13
CA ALA A 139 6.58 11.42 9.48
C ALA A 139 6.24 12.90 9.74
N GLY A 140 6.40 13.78 8.74
CA GLY A 140 6.00 15.18 8.82
C GLY A 140 4.50 15.41 9.02
N ARG A 141 3.66 14.39 8.77
CA ARG A 141 2.21 14.38 9.03
C ARG A 141 1.83 13.67 10.33
N GLY A 142 2.82 13.21 11.11
CA GLY A 142 2.58 12.49 12.37
C GLY A 142 2.16 11.03 12.19
N MET A 143 2.37 10.44 11.01
CA MET A 143 2.10 9.02 10.77
C MET A 143 3.13 8.14 11.49
N ASP A 144 2.71 6.94 11.90
CA ASP A 144 3.65 5.89 12.32
C ASP A 144 4.37 5.33 11.08
N VAL A 145 5.70 5.36 11.07
CA VAL A 145 6.52 4.93 9.94
C VAL A 145 7.30 3.68 10.33
N VAL A 146 7.02 2.57 9.66
CA VAL A 146 7.62 1.27 9.97
C VAL A 146 8.27 0.64 8.75
N GLU A 147 9.51 0.20 8.90
CA GLU A 147 10.27 -0.48 7.86
C GLU A 147 10.26 -2.00 8.06
N TYR A 148 9.97 -2.76 7.01
CA TYR A 148 10.00 -4.23 7.02
C TYR A 148 11.05 -4.77 6.05
N SER A 149 11.85 -5.73 6.48
CA SER A 149 12.72 -6.48 5.60
C SER A 149 11.92 -7.41 4.67
N PRO A 150 12.48 -7.80 3.50
CA PRO A 150 11.83 -8.74 2.59
C PRO A 150 11.41 -10.05 3.28
N ASN A 151 12.20 -10.53 4.24
CA ASN A 151 11.90 -11.76 4.97
C ASN A 151 10.74 -11.60 5.96
N GLU A 152 10.61 -10.43 6.60
CA GLU A 152 9.46 -10.11 7.45
C GLU A 152 8.18 -10.04 6.63
N VAL A 153 8.22 -9.40 5.45
CA VAL A 153 7.07 -9.34 4.54
C VAL A 153 6.66 -10.75 4.11
N LYS A 154 7.61 -11.57 3.63
CA LYS A 154 7.36 -12.97 3.25
C LYS A 154 6.79 -13.79 4.40
N GLY A 155 7.39 -13.68 5.59
CA GLY A 155 6.94 -14.38 6.79
C GLY A 155 5.52 -14.02 7.19
N ALA A 156 5.19 -12.72 7.17
CA ALA A 156 3.86 -12.24 7.56
C ALA A 156 2.77 -12.58 6.54
N VAL A 157 3.07 -12.52 5.24
CA VAL A 157 2.09 -12.71 4.17
C VAL A 157 1.92 -14.18 3.77
N ALA A 158 3.02 -14.93 3.66
CA ALA A 158 3.02 -16.32 3.20
C ALA A 158 3.22 -17.36 4.32
N GLY A 159 3.41 -16.91 5.57
CA GLY A 159 3.59 -17.77 6.74
C GLY A 159 5.02 -18.28 6.95
N TYR A 160 5.95 -18.03 6.04
CA TYR A 160 7.38 -18.35 6.20
C TYR A 160 8.28 -17.44 5.32
N GLY A 161 9.49 -17.14 5.81
CA GLY A 161 10.39 -16.17 5.16
C GLY A 161 11.03 -16.63 3.85
N GLY A 162 10.94 -17.91 3.51
CA GLY A 162 11.50 -18.51 2.30
C GLY A 162 10.59 -18.50 1.08
N ALA A 163 9.40 -17.88 1.18
CA ALA A 163 8.44 -17.85 0.07
C ALA A 163 9.03 -17.14 -1.15
N ASP A 164 8.74 -17.68 -2.34
CA ASP A 164 9.08 -17.03 -3.60
C ASP A 164 8.12 -15.85 -3.89
N LYS A 165 8.46 -15.05 -4.89
CA LYS A 165 7.71 -13.83 -5.22
C LYS A 165 6.30 -14.14 -5.74
N GLU A 166 6.13 -15.25 -6.47
CA GLU A 166 4.84 -15.66 -7.02
C GLU A 166 3.89 -16.14 -5.92
N GLN A 167 4.42 -16.87 -4.94
CA GLN A 167 3.71 -17.30 -3.75
C GLN A 167 3.21 -16.09 -2.95
N VAL A 168 4.05 -15.09 -2.73
CA VAL A 168 3.64 -13.85 -2.04
C VAL A 168 2.53 -13.15 -2.82
N GLN A 169 2.64 -12.98 -4.14
CA GLN A 169 1.61 -12.34 -4.95
C GLN A 169 0.26 -13.09 -4.92
N LYS A 170 0.30 -14.42 -4.94
CA LYS A 170 -0.90 -15.25 -4.79
C LYS A 170 -1.53 -15.10 -3.40
N MET A 171 -0.73 -15.00 -2.36
CA MET A 171 -1.23 -14.75 -1.01
C MET A 171 -1.84 -13.35 -0.89
N VAL A 172 -1.23 -12.32 -1.49
CA VAL A 172 -1.82 -10.97 -1.56
C VAL A 172 -3.19 -11.00 -2.22
N GLN A 173 -3.31 -11.70 -3.36
CA GLN A 173 -4.60 -11.90 -4.03
C GLN A 173 -5.65 -12.49 -3.09
N LEU A 174 -5.31 -13.60 -2.42
CA LEU A 174 -6.23 -14.31 -1.53
C LEU A 174 -6.63 -13.48 -0.31
N LEU A 175 -5.66 -12.81 0.33
CA LEU A 175 -5.88 -12.02 1.54
C LEU A 175 -6.69 -10.74 1.28
N LEU A 176 -6.62 -10.20 0.07
CA LEU A 176 -7.38 -9.01 -0.35
C LEU A 176 -8.67 -9.36 -1.13
N ASP A 177 -8.99 -10.65 -1.27
CA ASP A 177 -10.16 -11.15 -1.99
C ASP A 177 -10.24 -10.59 -3.43
N LEU A 178 -9.09 -10.61 -4.13
CA LEU A 178 -8.97 -10.10 -5.49
C LEU A 178 -9.19 -11.20 -6.54
N PRO A 179 -9.86 -10.91 -7.66
CA PRO A 179 -10.10 -11.89 -8.72
C PRO A 179 -8.81 -12.37 -9.40
N GLU A 180 -7.78 -11.52 -9.42
CA GLU A 180 -6.45 -11.82 -9.95
C GLU A 180 -5.35 -11.14 -9.12
N PRO A 181 -4.10 -11.61 -9.18
CA PRO A 181 -2.98 -10.94 -8.53
C PRO A 181 -2.86 -9.48 -8.99
N PRO A 182 -2.63 -8.53 -8.07
CA PRO A 182 -2.53 -7.13 -8.46
C PRO A 182 -1.38 -6.90 -9.42
N ARG A 183 -1.60 -6.04 -10.41
CA ARG A 183 -0.60 -5.64 -11.40
C ARG A 183 -0.47 -4.12 -11.44
N PRO A 184 0.72 -3.60 -11.72
CA PRO A 184 1.99 -4.30 -11.96
C PRO A 184 2.62 -4.87 -10.66
N ALA A 185 3.74 -5.60 -10.80
CA ALA A 185 4.40 -6.28 -9.68
C ALA A 185 4.75 -5.36 -8.49
N ASP A 186 5.20 -4.13 -8.75
CA ASP A 186 5.54 -3.16 -7.68
C ASP A 186 4.29 -2.80 -6.84
N ALA A 187 3.10 -2.80 -7.45
CA ALA A 187 1.85 -2.59 -6.70
C ALA A 187 1.54 -3.80 -5.81
N ALA A 188 1.74 -5.02 -6.32
CA ALA A 188 1.58 -6.23 -5.52
C ALA A 188 2.57 -6.29 -4.35
N ASP A 189 3.82 -5.85 -4.56
CA ASP A 189 4.85 -5.77 -3.53
C ASP A 189 4.44 -4.75 -2.45
N ALA A 190 3.96 -3.56 -2.85
CA ALA A 190 3.43 -2.56 -1.91
C ALA A 190 2.20 -3.06 -1.12
N ALA A 191 1.32 -3.84 -1.75
CA ALA A 191 0.19 -4.48 -1.07
C ALA A 191 0.64 -5.55 -0.06
N ALA A 192 1.69 -6.32 -0.39
CA ALA A 192 2.31 -7.26 0.54
C ALA A 192 2.89 -6.54 1.76
N VAL A 193 3.56 -5.41 1.56
CA VAL A 193 4.10 -4.58 2.65
C VAL A 193 2.99 -4.06 3.57
N ALA A 194 1.90 -3.54 3.00
CA ALA A 194 0.74 -3.08 3.79
C ALA A 194 0.10 -4.23 4.60
N LEU A 195 -0.07 -5.41 3.98
CA LEU A 195 -0.60 -6.60 4.65
C LEU A 195 0.33 -7.09 5.77
N ALA A 196 1.64 -7.08 5.53
CA ALA A 196 2.63 -7.43 6.54
C ALA A 196 2.53 -6.51 7.76
N HIS A 197 2.37 -5.20 7.53
CA HIS A 197 2.12 -4.26 8.61
C HIS A 197 0.84 -4.57 9.38
N VAL A 198 -0.27 -4.83 8.70
CA VAL A 198 -1.52 -5.21 9.38
C VAL A 198 -1.35 -6.50 10.19
N ALA A 199 -0.63 -7.49 9.69
CA ALA A 199 -0.40 -8.75 10.41
C ALA A 199 0.49 -8.57 11.65
N ILE A 200 1.55 -7.74 11.54
CA ILE A 200 2.53 -7.55 12.61
C ILE A 200 2.03 -6.51 13.63
N ALA A 201 1.50 -5.38 13.16
CA ALA A 201 1.04 -4.26 13.98
C ALA A 201 -0.43 -4.41 14.42
N GLY A 202 -1.28 -5.14 13.68
CA GLY A 202 -2.68 -5.42 14.08
C GLY A 202 -2.80 -6.28 15.34
N ALA A 203 -1.71 -6.94 15.77
CA ALA A 203 -1.62 -7.50 17.12
C ALA A 203 -1.71 -6.41 18.22
N TYR A 204 -1.42 -5.14 17.92
CA TYR A 204 -1.48 -4.00 18.85
C TYR A 204 -2.85 -3.31 18.93
N THR A 205 -3.66 -3.24 17.87
CA THR A 205 -4.99 -2.58 17.91
C THR A 205 -5.96 -3.27 18.87
N SER A 206 -5.78 -4.57 19.11
CA SER A 206 -6.49 -5.32 20.16
C SER A 206 -6.25 -4.80 21.59
N ARG A 207 -5.17 -4.05 21.82
CA ARG A 207 -4.77 -3.54 23.16
C ARG A 207 -5.16 -2.07 23.39
N VAL A 208 -5.43 -1.30 22.34
CA VAL A 208 -5.83 0.11 22.46
C VAL A 208 -7.34 0.24 22.69
N ALA A 209 -8.16 -0.66 22.12
CA ALA A 209 -9.60 -0.73 22.41
C ALA A 209 -9.94 -1.24 23.82
N ALA A 210 -8.93 -1.57 24.64
CA ALA A 210 -9.06 -2.07 26.01
C ALA A 210 -8.65 -1.03 27.08
N ARG A 211 -8.56 0.25 26.73
CA ARG A 211 -8.34 1.38 27.64
C ARG A 211 -9.44 2.41 27.48
#